data_AF-A0A3M2CC40-F1
#
_entry.id   AF-A0A3M2CC40-F1
#
_cell.length_a   1.000
_cell.length_b   1.000
_cell.length_c   1.000
_cell.angle_alpha   90.00
_cell.angle_beta   90.00
_cell.angle_gamma   90.00
#
_symmetry.space_group_name_H-M   'P 1'
#
loop_
_entity.id
_entity.type
_entity.pdbx_description
1 polymer ?
#
loop_
_entity_poly.entity_id
_entity_poly.type
_entity_poly.pdbx_seq_one_letter_code
_entity_poly.pdbx_strand_id
1 'polypeptide(L)'
;MSKPSMINVRNLSVKCGHCNTYQTLAHFARREGWNVYTYECENDVCDRAVTRTYLEVPAELDEFARRDPSWHGGKRHAGGGHAGAEEPQVFEYDPFAEPGEG
;
A
#
# COMPACT_ATOMS: atom_id res chain seq x y z
N MET A 1 8.31 -11.32 -28.35
CA MET A 1 8.72 -11.22 -26.93
C MET A 1 7.80 -10.20 -26.26
N SER A 2 7.05 -10.60 -25.23
CA SER A 2 6.24 -9.65 -24.46
C SER A 2 7.16 -8.73 -23.66
N LYS A 3 6.84 -7.44 -23.57
CA LYS A 3 7.61 -6.50 -22.75
C LYS A 3 7.55 -6.97 -21.29
N PRO A 4 8.67 -7.04 -20.55
CA PRO A 4 8.61 -7.37 -19.13
C PRO A 4 7.71 -6.34 -18.43
N SER A 5 6.74 -6.83 -17.67
CA SER A 5 5.87 -5.98 -16.85
C SER A 5 6.73 -5.22 -15.85
N MET A 6 6.66 -3.90 -15.90
CA MET A 6 7.37 -3.03 -14.97
C MET A 6 6.73 -3.15 -13.58
N ILE A 7 7.56 -3.12 -12.54
CA ILE A 7 7.14 -3.10 -11.14
C ILE A 7 7.13 -1.64 -10.67
N ASN A 8 6.00 -1.20 -10.14
CA ASN A 8 5.89 0.10 -9.49
C ASN A 8 5.55 -0.12 -8.02
N VAL A 9 6.51 0.18 -7.13
CA VAL A 9 6.34 -0.05 -5.68
C VAL A 9 5.23 0.78 -5.04
N ARG A 10 4.74 1.84 -5.70
CA ARG A 10 3.57 2.60 -5.25
C ARG A 10 2.25 1.85 -5.44
N ASN A 11 2.25 0.78 -6.24
CA ASN A 11 1.08 -0.07 -6.44
C ASN A 11 1.03 -1.23 -5.43
N LEU A 12 1.99 -1.29 -4.50
CA LEU A 12 2.06 -2.33 -3.48
C LEU A 12 1.50 -1.79 -2.17
N SER A 13 0.63 -2.59 -1.55
CA SER A 13 0.20 -2.40 -0.17
C SER A 13 0.90 -3.42 0.72
N VAL A 14 1.61 -2.94 1.75
CA VAL A 14 2.38 -3.79 2.67
C VAL A 14 1.72 -3.72 4.04
N LYS A 15 1.33 -4.88 4.59
CA LYS A 15 0.79 -4.99 5.96
C LYS A 15 1.84 -5.48 6.93
N CYS A 16 1.79 -4.97 8.15
CA CYS A 16 2.59 -5.42 9.26
C CYS A 16 2.14 -6.81 9.72
N GLY A 17 3.05 -7.78 9.70
CA GLY A 17 2.76 -9.14 10.16
C GLY A 17 2.46 -9.25 11.66
N HIS A 18 2.72 -8.20 12.45
CA HIS A 18 2.46 -8.20 13.90
C HIS A 18 1.08 -7.63 14.24
N CYS A 19 0.75 -6.42 13.78
CA CYS A 19 -0.49 -5.72 14.15
C CYS A 19 -1.55 -5.68 13.03
N ASN A 20 -1.26 -6.21 11.84
CA ASN A 20 -2.12 -6.20 10.66
C ASN A 20 -2.47 -4.80 10.10
N THR A 21 -1.89 -3.72 10.64
CA THR A 21 -1.94 -2.36 10.08
C THR A 21 -1.00 -2.22 8.87
N TYR A 22 -1.14 -1.15 8.09
CA TYR A 22 -0.27 -0.86 6.96
C TYR A 22 1.14 -0.42 7.39
N GLN A 23 2.09 -0.56 6.47
CA GLN A 23 3.43 -0.03 6.56
C GLN A 23 3.64 1.06 5.51
N THR A 24 4.24 2.18 5.91
CA THR A 24 4.62 3.26 4.99
C THR A 24 6.02 2.99 4.45
N LEU A 25 6.25 3.30 3.18
CA LEU A 25 7.58 3.36 2.59
C LEU A 25 8.45 4.46 3.22
N ALA A 26 9.44 4.07 4.02
CA ALA A 26 10.27 4.94 4.84
C ALA A 26 11.64 5.26 4.24
N HIS A 27 12.26 4.33 3.51
CA HIS A 27 13.61 4.52 2.97
C HIS A 27 13.81 3.81 1.63
N PHE A 28 14.80 4.27 0.87
CA PHE A 28 15.22 3.73 -0.41
C PHE A 28 16.75 3.74 -0.54
N ALA A 29 17.30 2.62 -1.02
CA ALA A 29 18.72 2.48 -1.32
C ALA A 29 18.91 1.73 -2.64
N ARG A 30 19.89 2.18 -3.45
CA ARG A 30 20.33 1.45 -4.64
C ARG A 30 21.43 0.45 -4.26
N ARG A 31 21.37 -0.73 -4.86
CA ARG A 31 22.38 -1.79 -4.79
C ARG A 31 22.69 -2.29 -6.20
N GLU A 32 23.77 -3.04 -6.35
CA GLU A 32 24.22 -3.55 -7.64
C GLU A 32 23.14 -4.45 -8.27
N GLY A 33 22.44 -3.93 -9.29
CA GLY A 33 21.33 -4.61 -9.97
C GLY A 33 19.97 -4.56 -9.26
N TRP A 34 19.87 -3.97 -8.07
CA TRP A 34 18.66 -4.01 -7.24
C TRP A 34 18.34 -2.66 -6.57
N ASN A 35 17.05 -2.37 -6.43
CA ASN A 35 16.52 -1.26 -5.66
C ASN A 35 15.89 -1.81 -4.38
N VAL A 36 16.34 -1.31 -3.23
CA VAL A 36 15.89 -1.77 -1.91
C VAL A 36 15.02 -0.70 -1.27
N TYR A 37 13.81 -1.09 -0.93
CA TYR A 37 12.80 -0.26 -0.27
C TYR A 37 12.59 -0.74 1.14
N THR A 38 12.49 0.20 2.07
CA THR A 38 12.22 -0.09 3.48
C THR A 38 10.83 0.40 3.84
N TYR A 39 9.99 -0.50 4.34
CA TYR A 39 8.67 -0.18 4.86
C TYR A 39 8.66 -0.29 6.39
N GLU A 40 8.06 0.68 7.06
CA GLU A 40 7.92 0.72 8.51
C GLU A 40 6.45 0.76 8.90
N CYS A 41 6.09 0.02 9.96
CA CYS A 41 4.72 0.01 10.48
C CYS A 41 4.27 1.43 10.86
N GLU A 42 3.04 1.77 10.46
CA GLU A 42 2.43 3.08 10.73
C GLU A 42 1.99 3.25 12.19
N ASN A 43 1.78 2.14 12.90
CA ASN A 43 1.43 2.18 14.29
C ASN A 43 2.68 2.37 15.16
N ASP A 44 2.65 3.35 16.06
CA ASP A 44 3.73 3.63 17.01
C ASP A 44 3.85 2.57 18.13
N VAL A 45 2.97 1.57 18.16
CA VAL A 45 3.04 0.43 19.09
C VAL A 45 4.04 -0.64 18.63
N CYS A 46 4.27 -0.78 17.32
CA CYS A 46 5.17 -1.80 16.81
C CYS A 46 6.62 -1.37 16.89
N ASP A 47 7.50 -2.23 17.42
CA ASP A 47 8.94 -2.04 17.29
C ASP A 47 9.34 -2.14 15.81
N ARG A 48 9.82 -1.03 15.26
CA ARG A 48 10.23 -0.94 13.86
C ARG A 48 11.50 -1.74 13.59
N ALA A 49 12.36 -1.97 14.57
CA ALA A 49 13.53 -2.82 14.41
C ALA A 49 13.13 -4.27 14.09
N VAL A 50 11.97 -4.72 14.60
CA VAL A 50 11.47 -6.09 14.43
C VAL A 50 10.49 -6.20 13.26
N THR A 51 9.69 -5.16 13.02
CA THR A 51 8.56 -5.21 12.07
C THR A 51 8.84 -4.59 10.70
N ARG A 52 10.01 -3.96 10.52
CA ARG A 52 10.40 -3.35 9.24
C ARG A 52 10.52 -4.40 8.14
N THR A 53 9.99 -4.07 6.96
CA THR A 53 10.07 -4.92 5.77
C THR A 53 11.06 -4.33 4.78
N TYR A 54 11.97 -5.18 4.25
CA TYR A 54 12.82 -4.83 3.13
C TYR A 54 12.27 -5.47 1.86
N LEU A 55 12.00 -4.67 0.85
CA LEU A 55 11.53 -5.10 -0.46
C LEU A 55 12.62 -4.82 -1.49
N GLU A 56 13.09 -5.86 -2.18
CA GLU A 56 14.08 -5.72 -3.25
C GLU A 56 13.39 -5.89 -4.62
N VAL A 57 13.63 -4.93 -5.51
CA VAL A 57 13.09 -4.91 -6.87
C VAL A 57 14.27 -4.86 -7.86
N PRO A 58 14.33 -5.71 -8.89
CA PRO A 58 15.37 -5.63 -9.90
C PRO A 58 15.37 -4.24 -10.55
N ALA A 59 16.54 -3.61 -10.66
CA ALA A 59 16.66 -2.21 -11.08
C ALA A 59 16.10 -1.97 -12.50
N GLU A 60 16.20 -2.96 -13.37
CA GLU A 60 15.68 -2.93 -14.74
C GLU A 60 14.15 -2.97 -14.81
N LEU A 61 13.50 -3.59 -13.80
CA LEU A 61 12.04 -3.73 -13.71
C LEU A 61 11.38 -2.60 -12.91
N ASP A 62 12.15 -1.84 -12.13
CA ASP A 62 11.63 -0.82 -11.22
C ASP A 62 11.25 0.47 -11.96
N GLU A 63 9.96 0.67 -12.20
CA GLU A 63 9.43 1.88 -12.83
C GLU A 63 9.60 3.12 -11.94
N PHE A 64 9.47 2.95 -10.63
CA PHE A 64 9.44 4.06 -9.69
C PHE A 64 10.81 4.72 -9.57
N ALA A 65 11.84 3.93 -9.29
CA ALA A 65 13.21 4.42 -9.17
C ALA A 65 13.76 4.98 -10.50
N ARG A 66 13.21 4.56 -11.65
CA ARG A 66 13.56 5.08 -12.97
C ARG A 66 12.96 6.45 -13.25
N ARG A 67 11.78 6.74 -12.69
CA ARG A 67 11.08 8.03 -12.87
C ARG A 67 11.59 9.12 -11.94
N ASP A 68 11.91 8.78 -10.70
CA ASP A 68 12.40 9.74 -9.71
C ASP A 68 13.67 9.19 -9.03
N PRO A 69 14.85 9.41 -9.63
CA PRO A 69 16.08 8.90 -9.06
C PRO A 69 16.54 9.61 -7.78
N SER A 70 15.96 10.77 -7.47
CA SER A 70 16.26 11.60 -6.31
C SER A 70 15.35 11.36 -5.10
N TRP A 71 14.43 10.40 -5.18
CA TRP A 71 13.50 10.12 -4.10
C TRP A 71 14.19 9.50 -2.88
N HIS A 72 13.99 10.07 -1.69
CA HIS A 72 14.66 9.65 -0.44
C HIS A 72 13.72 9.32 0.73
N GLY A 73 12.41 9.17 0.49
CA GLY A 73 11.44 8.88 1.55
C GLY A 73 10.09 9.59 1.35
N GLY A 74 9.01 8.95 1.80
CA GLY A 74 7.66 9.49 1.75
C GLY A 74 7.25 10.06 3.11
N LYS A 75 6.42 11.10 3.13
CA LYS A 75 5.69 11.43 4.36
C LYS A 75 4.85 10.22 4.75
N ARG A 76 4.81 9.88 6.05
CA ARG A 76 3.83 8.95 6.64
C ARG A 76 2.49 9.22 6.00
N HIS A 77 1.78 8.17 5.59
CA HIS A 77 0.39 8.33 5.17
C HIS A 77 -0.34 9.04 6.31
N ALA A 78 -0.50 10.36 6.21
CA ALA A 78 -1.53 11.06 6.94
C ALA A 78 -2.78 10.34 6.46
N GLY A 79 -3.41 9.59 7.38
CA GLY A 79 -4.36 8.56 7.07
C GLY A 79 -5.22 8.97 5.89
N GLY A 80 -5.41 8.04 4.94
CA GLY A 80 -6.53 8.15 4.04
C GLY A 80 -7.75 8.29 4.92
N GLY A 81 -8.16 9.54 5.16
CA GLY A 81 -9.43 9.84 5.75
C GLY A 81 -10.41 9.11 4.87
N HIS A 82 -11.20 8.24 5.48
CA HIS A 82 -12.45 7.79 4.91
C HIS A 82 -13.34 9.03 4.73
N ALA A 83 -13.04 9.86 3.73
CA ALA A 83 -13.95 10.84 3.21
C ALA A 83 -14.61 10.17 2.00
N GLY A 84 -15.71 9.48 2.27
CA GLY A 84 -16.55 8.89 1.23
C GLY A 84 -16.78 7.38 1.31
N ALA A 85 -16.61 6.74 2.47
CA ALA A 85 -17.41 5.54 2.72
C ALA A 85 -18.83 6.05 3.02
N GLU A 86 -19.64 6.21 1.97
CA GLU A 86 -21.09 6.25 2.12
C GLU A 86 -21.47 5.07 3.03
N GLU A 87 -22.17 5.37 4.12
CA GLU A 87 -22.68 4.34 5.02
C GLU A 87 -23.38 3.28 4.17
N PRO A 88 -23.09 1.97 4.34
CA PRO A 88 -23.87 0.96 3.67
C PRO A 88 -25.32 1.15 4.12
N GLN A 89 -26.19 1.57 3.21
CA GLN A 89 -27.61 1.63 3.46
C GLN A 89 -28.06 0.20 3.76
N VAL A 90 -28.25 -0.09 5.03
CA VAL A 90 -29.00 -1.26 5.48
C VAL A 90 -30.42 -1.07 4.96
N PHE A 91 -30.69 -1.68 3.80
CA PHE A 91 -32.06 -1.92 3.38
C PHE A 91 -32.62 -2.95 4.35
N GLU A 92 -33.41 -2.47 5.31
CA GLU A 92 -34.23 -3.34 6.14
C GLU A 92 -35.18 -4.08 5.19
N TYR A 93 -34.92 -5.37 5.01
CA TYR A 93 -35.80 -6.25 4.25
C TYR A 93 -37.08 -6.42 5.07
N ASP A 94 -38.15 -5.77 4.63
CA ASP A 94 -39.50 -6.04 5.14
C ASP A 94 -40.07 -7.24 4.36
N PRO A 95 -40.20 -8.43 4.99
CA PRO A 95 -40.75 -9.61 4.33
C PRO A 95 -42.24 -9.48 3.95
N PHE A 96 -42.92 -8.40 4.35
CA PHE A 96 -44.33 -8.14 4.04
C PHE A 96 -44.54 -7.04 3.00
N ALA A 97 -43.47 -6.46 2.45
CA ALA A 97 -43.60 -5.49 1.37
C ALA A 97 -44.11 -6.17 0.09
N GLU A 98 -45.34 -5.87 -0.30
CA GLU A 98 -45.92 -6.37 -1.55
C GLU A 98 -45.22 -5.72 -2.75
N PRO A 99 -44.86 -6.49 -3.80
CA PRO A 99 -44.27 -5.92 -5.00
C PRO A 99 -45.32 -5.04 -5.71
N GLY A 100 -45.08 -3.73 -5.73
CA GLY A 100 -45.90 -2.78 -6.47
C GLY A 100 -45.93 -3.11 -7.96
N GLU A 101 -47.13 -3.19 -8.52
CA GLU A 101 -47.38 -3.39 -9.94
C GLU A 101 -47.06 -2.09 -10.73
N GLY A 102 -46.22 -2.22 -11.76
CA GLY A 102 -46.26 -1.40 -12.99
C GLY A 102 -45.72 0.02 -12.97
#